data_AF-A0A959L2C0-F1
#
_entry.id   AF-A0A959L2C0-F1
#
_cell.length_a   1.000
_cell.length_b   1.000
_cell.length_c   1.000
_cell.angle_alpha   90.00
_cell.angle_beta   90.00
_cell.angle_gamma   90.00
#
_symmetry.space_group_name_H-M   'P 1'
#
loop_
_entity.id
_entity.type
_entity.pdbx_description
1 polymer ?
#
loop_
_entity_poly.entity_id
_entity_poly.type
_entity_poly.pdbx_seq_one_letter_code
_entity_poly.pdbx_strand_id
1 'polypeptide(L)'
;MSFRSNIQVKDSLIISSNLYKTDLRFPCLTLIIVGFSFLEGLAQHPLDVEGTIFSKKSTPGYNILTTNTDESSQCDLTMYNNSSALTILHYGTNHPSEARSSAIRFTQDLIFSRTDGMERMRIQNNGNLAIGTKAPGAGRAILNPFNHYYIKTYDRTVNFEDGTTQSGNFIIATTDSLEDASGVHGNGNTLTLWSPGDEVEQLGVAAHLVILDEDAMGLNDANPYNDGATVAYLNTAGMWTVSDRNKKEEIQKIDEGALQKIKNLNAYRYQYKQNARELEKKQPQSKVIGLMAQELENIIPEAVNKTVDGEYFVNYNQVTPVLVEAIKEQQNVIEKMENDQKIVTSENADLRDRLQKLEQLVQAMRTQK
;
A
#
# COMPACT_ATOMS: atom_id res chain seq x y z
N MET A 1 47.76 -93.73 -3.49
CA MET A 1 47.42 -93.85 -2.05
C MET A 1 48.33 -92.90 -1.29
N SER A 2 47.71 -91.99 -0.56
CA SER A 2 48.31 -90.84 0.10
C SER A 2 49.19 -91.24 1.29
N PHE A 3 50.40 -90.69 1.38
CA PHE A 3 51.10 -90.51 2.65
C PHE A 3 51.03 -89.03 3.03
N ARG A 4 50.33 -88.74 4.13
CA ARG A 4 50.37 -87.46 4.83
C ARG A 4 51.43 -87.54 5.93
N SER A 5 52.23 -86.49 6.08
CA SER A 5 52.86 -86.13 7.35
C SER A 5 52.91 -84.60 7.48
N ASN A 6 51.88 -84.05 8.13
CA ASN A 6 51.97 -83.22 9.34
C ASN A 6 53.34 -82.61 9.70
N ILE A 7 53.47 -81.26 9.77
CA ILE A 7 53.41 -80.47 11.03
C ILE A 7 53.87 -79.01 10.85
N GLN A 8 52.98 -78.16 11.36
CA GLN A 8 53.07 -76.84 12.02
C GLN A 8 53.96 -75.68 11.55
N VAL A 9 53.25 -74.54 11.53
CA VAL A 9 53.63 -73.14 11.41
C VAL A 9 54.29 -72.64 12.69
N LYS A 10 55.32 -71.79 12.57
CA LYS A 10 55.51 -70.65 13.47
C LYS A 10 56.39 -69.54 12.86
N ASP A 11 55.83 -68.33 12.96
CA ASP A 11 56.45 -67.01 13.09
C ASP A 11 57.23 -66.40 11.91
N SER A 12 56.60 -65.34 11.37
CA SER A 12 57.17 -64.06 10.92
C SER A 12 58.52 -64.07 10.19
N LEU A 13 58.49 -63.92 8.86
CA LEU A 13 59.68 -63.63 8.07
C LEU A 13 59.49 -62.35 7.23
N ILE A 14 60.19 -61.30 7.68
CA ILE A 14 60.51 -60.11 6.88
C ILE A 14 61.46 -60.58 5.78
N ILE A 15 61.05 -60.45 4.50
CA ILE A 15 61.96 -60.67 3.37
C ILE A 15 62.12 -59.35 2.62
N SER A 16 63.28 -58.74 2.82
CA SER A 16 63.84 -57.69 1.98
C SER A 16 64.16 -58.23 0.59
N SER A 17 63.93 -57.42 -0.43
CA SER A 17 64.17 -57.72 -1.84
C SER A 17 65.61 -58.16 -2.14
N ASN A 18 65.77 -59.34 -2.74
CA ASN A 18 66.65 -59.54 -3.90
C ASN A 18 66.38 -60.89 -4.58
N LEU A 19 66.04 -60.80 -5.87
CA LEU A 19 66.18 -61.81 -6.94
C LEU A 19 65.41 -63.15 -6.82
N TYR A 20 64.40 -63.36 -7.67
CA TYR A 20 64.50 -64.14 -8.93
C TYR A 20 63.11 -64.21 -9.59
N LYS A 21 63.09 -64.15 -10.93
CA LYS A 21 61.90 -64.30 -11.78
C LYS A 21 61.12 -65.57 -11.43
N THR A 22 59.89 -65.42 -10.94
CA THR A 22 58.84 -66.44 -11.02
C THR A 22 57.49 -65.74 -11.26
N ASP A 23 56.82 -66.16 -12.33
CA ASP A 23 55.48 -65.70 -12.71
C ASP A 23 54.47 -65.98 -11.59
N LEU A 24 53.99 -64.92 -10.95
CA LEU A 24 52.86 -64.93 -10.02
C LEU A 24 51.71 -64.11 -10.62
N ARG A 25 50.77 -64.81 -11.25
CA ARG A 25 49.46 -64.23 -11.63
C ARG A 25 48.54 -64.25 -10.41
N PHE A 26 48.13 -63.07 -9.94
CA PHE A 26 46.94 -62.90 -9.10
C PHE A 26 46.00 -61.84 -9.69
N PRO A 27 44.67 -62.03 -9.61
CA PRO A 27 43.67 -61.17 -10.25
C PRO A 27 43.30 -59.96 -9.37
N CYS A 28 43.01 -58.83 -10.03
CA CYS A 28 42.38 -57.61 -9.50
C CYS A 28 43.08 -56.90 -8.31
N LEU A 29 44.07 -56.07 -8.61
CA LEU A 29 44.35 -54.85 -7.86
C LEU A 29 45.01 -53.84 -8.80
N THR A 30 44.24 -52.89 -9.34
CA THR A 30 44.80 -51.76 -10.11
C THR A 30 45.36 -50.74 -9.14
N LEU A 31 46.61 -50.93 -8.75
CA LEU A 31 47.41 -49.94 -8.03
C LEU A 31 47.98 -48.96 -9.07
N ILE A 32 47.36 -47.79 -9.24
CA ILE A 32 47.95 -46.71 -10.03
C ILE A 32 49.05 -46.06 -9.18
N ILE A 33 50.28 -46.48 -9.40
CA ILE A 33 51.49 -45.84 -8.90
C ILE A 33 51.70 -44.57 -9.74
N VAL A 34 51.53 -43.39 -9.14
CA VAL A 34 52.13 -42.16 -9.67
C VAL A 34 53.45 -41.98 -8.93
N GLY A 35 54.55 -42.16 -9.66
CA GLY A 35 55.89 -42.18 -9.11
C GLY A 35 56.33 -40.84 -8.53
N PHE A 36 56.98 -40.90 -7.37
CA PHE A 36 57.92 -39.89 -6.90
C PHE A 36 59.20 -40.61 -6.47
N SER A 37 60.19 -40.58 -7.35
CA SER A 37 61.59 -40.83 -7.00
C SER A 37 62.26 -39.46 -6.87
N PHE A 38 62.59 -39.07 -5.64
CA PHE A 38 63.50 -37.96 -5.36
C PHE A 38 64.88 -38.31 -5.94
N LEU A 39 65.33 -37.54 -6.93
CA LEU A 39 66.73 -37.45 -7.31
C LEU A 39 67.13 -35.98 -7.21
N GLU A 40 68.26 -35.73 -6.56
CA GLU A 40 68.79 -34.41 -6.24
C GLU A 40 69.11 -33.58 -7.49
N GLY A 41 68.76 -32.28 -7.43
CA GLY A 41 69.42 -31.21 -8.18
C GLY A 41 68.86 -30.88 -9.57
N LEU A 42 67.95 -29.90 -9.63
CA LEU A 42 67.91 -28.79 -10.62
C LEU A 42 66.69 -27.89 -10.34
N ALA A 43 66.93 -26.58 -10.26
CA ALA A 43 65.93 -25.57 -9.92
C ALA A 43 65.00 -25.21 -11.09
N GLN A 44 63.70 -24.98 -10.80
CA GLN A 44 62.80 -23.98 -11.41
C GLN A 44 61.39 -24.07 -10.79
N HIS A 45 61.01 -23.05 -9.99
CA HIS A 45 59.65 -22.47 -9.77
C HIS A 45 58.40 -23.37 -9.52
N PRO A 46 57.36 -22.84 -8.84
CA PRO A 46 56.67 -23.49 -7.73
C PRO A 46 55.51 -24.40 -8.15
N LEU A 47 55.24 -25.44 -7.34
CA LEU A 47 53.91 -26.06 -7.27
C LEU A 47 53.15 -25.37 -6.14
N ASP A 48 52.53 -24.23 -6.45
CA ASP A 48 51.37 -23.75 -5.69
C ASP A 48 50.23 -24.74 -5.93
N VAL A 49 49.89 -25.52 -4.91
CA VAL A 49 48.67 -26.34 -4.92
C VAL A 49 47.52 -25.47 -4.44
N GLU A 50 47.12 -24.47 -5.23
CA GLU A 50 45.86 -23.78 -5.02
C GLU A 50 44.69 -24.70 -5.41
N GLY A 51 43.83 -25.03 -4.43
CA GLY A 51 42.49 -25.55 -4.67
C GLY A 51 42.39 -27.05 -4.95
N THR A 52 42.74 -27.90 -3.97
CA THR A 52 42.42 -29.34 -4.08
C THR A 52 40.92 -29.60 -3.88
N ILE A 53 40.20 -29.96 -4.96
CA ILE A 53 38.82 -30.43 -4.88
C ILE A 53 38.83 -31.91 -4.47
N PHE A 54 38.77 -32.20 -3.17
CA PHE A 54 38.55 -33.56 -2.68
C PHE A 54 37.05 -33.87 -2.61
N SER A 55 36.54 -34.77 -3.46
CA SER A 55 35.31 -35.51 -3.15
C SER A 55 35.69 -36.91 -2.66
N LYS A 56 35.59 -37.16 -1.35
CA LYS A 56 35.76 -38.50 -0.80
C LYS A 56 34.42 -39.22 -0.90
N LYS A 57 34.29 -40.23 -1.75
CA LYS A 57 33.11 -41.12 -1.79
C LYS A 57 33.25 -42.25 -0.76
N SER A 58 32.90 -41.99 0.50
CA SER A 58 32.52 -43.06 1.45
C SER A 58 31.78 -42.48 2.66
N THR A 59 30.55 -42.96 2.93
CA THR A 59 29.59 -42.69 4.04
C THR A 59 28.67 -41.46 3.94
N PRO A 60 27.43 -41.52 4.50
CA PRO A 60 26.41 -40.46 4.36
C PRO A 60 26.87 -39.15 5.02
N GLY A 61 26.77 -38.03 4.30
CA GLY A 61 27.20 -36.71 4.81
C GLY A 61 28.29 -36.02 3.98
N TYR A 62 28.12 -35.95 2.66
CA TYR A 62 29.14 -35.40 1.75
C TYR A 62 29.21 -33.86 1.79
N ASN A 63 30.42 -33.32 2.02
CA ASN A 63 30.79 -31.91 1.83
C ASN A 63 31.39 -31.69 0.44
N ILE A 64 30.94 -30.67 -0.31
CA ILE A 64 31.44 -30.39 -1.67
C ILE A 64 32.36 -29.15 -1.75
N LEU A 65 32.43 -28.33 -0.68
CA LEU A 65 33.46 -27.29 -0.52
C LEU A 65 33.81 -27.10 0.96
N THR A 66 35.06 -26.71 1.21
CA THR A 66 35.70 -26.50 2.52
C THR A 66 36.45 -25.16 2.47
N THR A 67 36.59 -24.43 3.58
CA THR A 67 37.67 -23.43 3.66
C THR A 67 38.59 -23.72 4.84
N ASN A 68 39.90 -23.80 4.58
CA ASN A 68 40.90 -23.84 5.63
C ASN A 68 42.14 -23.11 5.12
N THR A 69 42.68 -22.20 5.93
CA THR A 69 44.10 -22.16 6.30
C THR A 69 44.29 -21.04 7.33
N ASP A 70 44.38 -21.47 8.59
CA ASP A 70 44.92 -20.76 9.76
C ASP A 70 44.11 -19.62 10.43
N GLU A 71 44.16 -19.69 11.76
CA GLU A 71 43.74 -18.82 12.86
C GLU A 71 42.77 -17.63 12.61
N SER A 72 41.66 -17.65 13.35
CA SER A 72 40.83 -16.52 13.83
C SER A 72 39.78 -15.84 12.93
N SER A 73 39.57 -16.20 11.66
CA SER A 73 38.41 -15.68 10.88
C SER A 73 38.03 -16.59 9.71
N GLN A 74 37.12 -17.53 9.93
CA GLN A 74 36.77 -18.57 8.95
C GLN A 74 35.65 -18.13 7.99
N CYS A 75 35.77 -18.31 6.68
CA CYS A 75 34.67 -18.08 5.74
C CYS A 75 34.33 -19.38 5.03
N ASP A 76 33.57 -20.27 5.68
CA ASP A 76 33.26 -21.58 5.12
C ASP A 76 32.11 -21.50 4.12
N LEU A 77 32.33 -22.04 2.91
CA LEU A 77 31.26 -22.50 2.03
C LEU A 77 31.13 -24.02 2.21
N THR A 78 30.19 -24.44 3.04
CA THR A 78 29.94 -25.87 3.30
C THR A 78 28.60 -26.28 2.74
N MET A 79 28.61 -27.28 1.85
CA MET A 79 27.41 -27.92 1.31
C MET A 79 27.26 -29.29 1.95
N TYR A 80 26.27 -29.49 2.82
CA TYR A 80 26.05 -30.76 3.51
C TYR A 80 24.68 -31.35 3.15
N ASN A 81 24.65 -32.67 2.89
CA ASN A 81 23.43 -33.45 2.69
C ASN A 81 23.41 -34.60 3.70
N ASN A 82 22.50 -34.54 4.67
CA ASN A 82 22.19 -35.69 5.52
C ASN A 82 21.09 -36.52 4.85
N SER A 83 21.16 -37.85 4.97
CA SER A 83 20.36 -38.81 4.21
C SER A 83 18.85 -38.85 4.53
N SER A 84 18.27 -37.73 4.98
CA SER A 84 16.88 -37.60 5.39
C SER A 84 16.23 -36.25 4.98
N ALA A 85 16.60 -35.73 3.80
CA ALA A 85 15.94 -34.61 3.09
C ALA A 85 16.31 -33.17 3.52
N LEU A 86 17.47 -32.98 4.16
CA LEU A 86 17.99 -31.65 4.51
C LEU A 86 19.29 -31.40 3.74
N THR A 87 19.25 -30.43 2.81
CA THR A 87 20.46 -29.88 2.18
C THR A 87 20.70 -28.48 2.73
N ILE A 88 21.90 -28.21 3.23
CA ILE A 88 22.25 -26.89 3.76
C ILE A 88 23.47 -26.35 3.06
N LEU A 89 23.41 -25.05 2.78
CA LEU A 89 24.46 -24.24 2.23
C LEU A 89 24.84 -23.19 3.29
N HIS A 90 25.99 -23.37 3.93
CA HIS A 90 26.52 -22.44 4.91
C HIS A 90 27.46 -21.43 4.25
N TYR A 91 27.38 -20.18 4.71
CA TYR A 91 28.31 -19.11 4.37
C TYR A 91 28.67 -18.30 5.62
N GLY A 92 29.95 -18.26 5.99
CA GLY A 92 30.49 -17.41 7.06
C GLY A 92 31.36 -18.14 8.09
N THR A 93 31.59 -17.51 9.24
CA THR A 93 32.44 -18.00 10.34
C THR A 93 31.69 -18.94 11.28
N ASN A 94 32.17 -20.15 11.48
CA ASN A 94 31.64 -21.03 12.54
C ASN A 94 32.18 -20.65 13.95
N HIS A 95 32.94 -19.55 14.05
CA HIS A 95 33.65 -19.16 15.26
C HIS A 95 32.66 -18.82 16.40
N PRO A 96 32.78 -19.48 17.57
CA PRO A 96 31.80 -19.37 18.66
C PRO A 96 31.68 -17.96 19.28
N SER A 97 32.66 -17.06 19.06
CA SER A 97 32.61 -15.66 19.50
C SER A 97 32.13 -14.67 18.44
N GLU A 98 31.94 -15.10 17.19
CA GLU A 98 31.57 -14.23 16.06
C GLU A 98 30.36 -14.80 15.33
N ALA A 99 29.19 -14.76 15.97
CA ALA A 99 27.91 -15.26 15.42
C ALA A 99 27.46 -14.50 14.14
N ARG A 100 28.21 -14.65 13.04
CA ARG A 100 28.04 -13.98 11.75
C ARG A 100 27.79 -14.97 10.61
N SER A 101 27.79 -16.28 10.87
CA SER A 101 27.40 -17.28 9.87
C SER A 101 25.91 -17.23 9.53
N SER A 102 25.63 -17.35 8.23
CA SER A 102 24.29 -17.47 7.67
C SER A 102 24.18 -18.78 6.90
N ALA A 103 22.98 -19.35 6.89
CA ALA A 103 22.69 -20.64 6.28
C ALA A 103 21.43 -20.54 5.43
N ILE A 104 21.52 -21.08 4.21
CA ILE A 104 20.38 -21.36 3.34
C ILE A 104 20.06 -22.85 3.46
N ARG A 105 18.89 -23.17 4.00
CA ARG A 105 18.44 -24.55 4.21
C ARG A 105 17.37 -24.87 3.19
N PHE A 106 17.57 -25.97 2.47
CA PHE A 106 16.61 -26.57 1.56
C PHE A 106 16.01 -27.80 2.26
N THR A 107 14.79 -27.62 2.75
CA THR A 107 13.94 -28.67 3.33
C THR A 107 12.69 -28.83 2.45
N GLN A 108 11.51 -29.07 3.05
CA GLN A 108 10.25 -28.77 2.36
C GLN A 108 10.13 -27.27 2.07
N ASP A 109 10.64 -26.43 2.97
CA ASP A 109 10.69 -24.97 2.83
C ASP A 109 12.13 -24.51 2.49
N LEU A 110 12.26 -23.32 1.88
CA LEU A 110 13.53 -22.61 1.69
C LEU A 110 13.73 -21.59 2.84
N ILE A 111 14.77 -21.76 3.64
CA ILE A 111 14.96 -21.00 4.88
C ILE A 111 16.31 -20.28 4.88
N PHE A 112 16.29 -18.98 5.15
CA PHE A 112 17.46 -18.16 5.45
C PHE A 112 17.55 -17.95 6.96
N SER A 113 18.62 -18.44 7.57
CA SER A 113 18.82 -18.44 9.02
C SER A 113 20.24 -18.02 9.39
N ARG A 114 20.43 -17.54 10.62
CA ARG A 114 21.75 -17.49 11.24
C ARG A 114 22.05 -18.81 11.94
N THR A 115 23.33 -19.10 12.15
CA THR A 115 23.76 -20.32 12.89
C THR A 115 23.37 -20.31 14.36
N ASP A 116 23.04 -19.15 14.92
CA ASP A 116 22.44 -18.97 16.26
C ASP A 116 21.00 -19.55 16.38
N GLY A 117 20.43 -20.08 15.29
CA GLY A 117 19.09 -20.67 15.24
C GLY A 117 17.96 -19.66 14.95
N MET A 118 18.29 -18.39 14.73
CA MET A 118 17.34 -17.34 14.35
C MET A 118 17.05 -17.40 12.84
N GLU A 119 15.79 -17.60 12.49
CA GLU A 119 15.33 -17.52 11.10
C GLU A 119 15.12 -16.05 10.72
N ARG A 120 15.67 -15.65 9.59
CA ARG A 120 15.52 -14.29 9.05
C ARG A 120 14.48 -14.26 7.94
N MET A 121 14.41 -15.30 7.12
CA MET A 121 13.43 -15.42 6.05
C MET A 121 13.08 -16.90 5.79
N ARG A 122 11.83 -17.18 5.44
CA ARG A 122 11.36 -18.53 5.06
C ARG A 122 10.40 -18.41 3.89
N ILE A 123 10.60 -19.21 2.85
CA ILE A 123 9.63 -19.46 1.79
C ILE A 123 9.10 -20.87 1.99
N GLN A 124 7.83 -20.99 2.33
CA GLN A 124 7.16 -22.28 2.51
C GLN A 124 6.95 -23.00 1.17
N ASN A 125 6.80 -24.32 1.20
CA ASN A 125 6.49 -25.12 0.01
C ASN A 125 5.21 -24.69 -0.74
N ASN A 126 4.29 -24.01 -0.05
CA ASN A 126 3.05 -23.45 -0.59
C ASN A 126 3.20 -22.02 -1.12
N GLY A 127 4.42 -21.46 -1.11
CA GLY A 127 4.74 -20.12 -1.63
C GLY A 127 4.72 -18.99 -0.60
N ASN A 128 4.31 -19.23 0.66
CA ASN A 128 4.27 -18.15 1.67
C ASN A 128 5.67 -17.68 2.07
N LEU A 129 5.88 -16.37 2.14
CA LEU A 129 7.15 -15.75 2.53
C LEU A 129 7.06 -15.12 3.93
N ALA A 130 7.87 -15.56 4.89
CA ALA A 130 8.04 -14.86 6.16
C ALA A 130 9.40 -14.15 6.19
N ILE A 131 9.46 -12.93 6.71
CA ILE A 131 10.71 -12.25 7.11
C ILE A 131 10.61 -11.86 8.59
N GLY A 132 11.51 -12.41 9.41
CA GLY A 132 11.57 -12.16 10.85
C GLY A 132 10.61 -12.99 11.72
N THR A 133 9.88 -13.96 11.15
CA THR A 133 9.01 -14.91 11.88
C THR A 133 9.12 -16.33 11.31
N LYS A 134 8.90 -17.35 12.16
CA LYS A 134 8.95 -18.78 11.80
C LYS A 134 7.59 -19.36 11.36
N ALA A 135 6.51 -18.61 11.57
CA ALA A 135 5.14 -19.05 11.34
C ALA A 135 4.39 -18.04 10.46
N PRO A 136 4.63 -18.01 9.13
CA PRO A 136 3.73 -17.27 8.25
C PRO A 136 2.33 -17.88 8.37
N GLY A 137 1.34 -17.07 8.78
CA GLY A 137 -0.07 -17.47 8.70
C GLY A 137 -0.44 -17.84 7.27
N ALA A 138 -1.48 -18.67 7.10
CA ALA A 138 -1.91 -19.12 5.77
C ALA A 138 -2.13 -17.95 4.81
N GLY A 139 -1.42 -17.95 3.68
CA GLY A 139 -1.58 -16.98 2.58
C GLY A 139 -0.94 -15.61 2.82
N ARG A 140 0.03 -15.48 3.73
CA ARG A 140 0.61 -14.17 4.10
C ARG A 140 2.10 -14.07 3.81
N ALA A 141 2.49 -12.96 3.18
CA ALA A 141 3.85 -12.44 3.28
C ALA A 141 3.96 -11.58 4.55
N ILE A 142 4.53 -12.09 5.65
CA ILE A 142 4.68 -11.31 6.90
C ILE A 142 6.04 -10.61 6.88
N LEU A 143 6.02 -9.28 6.79
CA LEU A 143 7.18 -8.42 6.85
C LEU A 143 7.13 -7.64 8.16
N ASN A 144 8.03 -7.97 9.09
CA ASN A 144 8.30 -7.32 10.39
C ASN A 144 7.17 -6.44 11.02
N PRO A 145 6.53 -6.87 12.13
CA PRO A 145 5.38 -6.17 12.71
C PRO A 145 5.66 -4.81 13.36
N PHE A 146 6.93 -4.38 13.47
CA PHE A 146 7.30 -3.19 14.25
C PHE A 146 7.58 -1.92 13.44
N ASN A 147 7.54 -1.96 12.11
CA ASN A 147 7.87 -0.81 11.26
C ASN A 147 6.81 -0.57 10.17
N HIS A 148 6.65 0.67 9.73
CA HIS A 148 5.84 1.02 8.55
C HIS A 148 6.34 0.29 7.30
N TYR A 149 5.42 -0.33 6.56
CA TYR A 149 5.73 -1.03 5.31
C TYR A 149 5.54 -0.11 4.11
N TYR A 150 6.62 0.19 3.39
CA TYR A 150 6.61 0.99 2.17
C TYR A 150 6.88 0.10 0.95
N ILE A 151 5.91 -0.02 0.03
CA ILE A 151 6.14 -0.58 -1.31
C ILE A 151 6.60 0.57 -2.22
N LYS A 152 7.91 0.73 -2.42
CA LYS A 152 8.46 1.70 -3.37
C LYS A 152 8.74 1.01 -4.71
N THR A 153 7.94 1.31 -5.73
CA THR A 153 8.25 0.94 -7.12
C THR A 153 8.88 2.14 -7.82
N TYR A 154 10.04 1.95 -8.47
CA TYR A 154 10.75 3.06 -9.12
C TYR A 154 10.18 3.42 -10.50
N ASP A 155 9.37 2.56 -11.14
CA ASP A 155 8.87 2.83 -12.51
C ASP A 155 7.59 2.08 -12.94
N ARG A 156 6.80 1.48 -12.02
CA ARG A 156 5.61 0.68 -12.41
C ARG A 156 4.48 0.71 -11.39
N THR A 157 3.25 0.51 -11.89
CA THR A 157 2.06 0.18 -11.11
C THR A 157 2.29 -1.11 -10.31
N VAL A 158 1.82 -1.16 -9.06
CA VAL A 158 1.72 -2.41 -8.31
C VAL A 158 0.45 -3.11 -8.78
N ASN A 159 0.59 -4.15 -9.59
CA ASN A 159 -0.55 -4.96 -10.01
C ASN A 159 -0.79 -6.09 -8.98
N PHE A 160 -2.01 -6.19 -8.47
CA PHE A 160 -2.45 -7.22 -7.52
C PHE A 160 -3.26 -8.35 -8.20
N GLU A 161 -3.29 -8.40 -9.53
CA GLU A 161 -3.94 -9.46 -10.31
C GLU A 161 -3.09 -10.74 -10.40
N ASP A 162 -3.72 -11.91 -10.31
CA ASP A 162 -3.03 -13.22 -10.42
C ASP A 162 -2.79 -13.68 -11.88
N GLY A 163 -3.22 -12.89 -12.87
CA GLY A 163 -3.07 -13.17 -14.30
C GLY A 163 -3.94 -14.32 -14.85
N THR A 164 -4.76 -14.96 -14.03
CA THR A 164 -5.55 -16.16 -14.39
C THR A 164 -7.05 -16.04 -14.07
N THR A 165 -7.46 -15.12 -13.18
CA THR A 165 -8.87 -14.84 -12.87
C THR A 165 -9.21 -13.35 -12.97
N GLN A 166 -10.45 -13.04 -13.37
CA GLN A 166 -10.95 -11.69 -13.68
C GLN A 166 -11.09 -10.75 -12.45
N SER A 167 -10.45 -11.03 -11.31
CA SER A 167 -10.56 -10.15 -10.13
C SER A 167 -9.36 -10.29 -9.19
N GLY A 168 -8.35 -9.44 -9.36
CA GLY A 168 -7.37 -9.19 -8.31
C GLY A 168 -7.99 -8.34 -7.20
N ASN A 169 -7.74 -8.69 -5.93
CA ASN A 169 -8.14 -7.87 -4.78
C ASN A 169 -6.91 -7.22 -4.15
N PHE A 170 -7.07 -5.97 -3.74
CA PHE A 170 -6.11 -5.22 -2.93
C PHE A 170 -6.75 -4.88 -1.61
N ILE A 171 -6.11 -5.22 -0.49
CA ILE A 171 -6.59 -4.89 0.86
C ILE A 171 -5.43 -4.29 1.66
N ILE A 172 -5.65 -3.11 2.24
CA ILE A 172 -4.85 -2.55 3.33
C ILE A 172 -5.79 -2.32 4.51
N ALA A 173 -5.50 -2.92 5.66
CA ALA A 173 -6.32 -2.77 6.84
C ALA A 173 -5.48 -2.82 8.11
N THR A 174 -5.98 -2.18 9.16
CA THR A 174 -5.49 -2.32 10.52
C THR A 174 -6.62 -2.87 11.39
N THR A 175 -6.27 -3.75 12.32
CA THR A 175 -7.19 -4.23 13.35
C THR A 175 -6.77 -3.66 14.69
N ASP A 176 -7.72 -3.21 15.49
CA ASP A 176 -7.45 -2.81 16.87
C ASP A 176 -7.52 -4.02 17.83
N SER A 177 -7.36 -3.77 19.13
CA SER A 177 -7.41 -4.80 20.17
C SER A 177 -8.81 -5.36 20.44
N LEU A 178 -9.85 -4.73 19.92
CA LEU A 178 -11.26 -5.14 20.06
C LEU A 178 -11.74 -5.95 18.85
N GLU A 179 -10.84 -6.28 17.92
CA GLU A 179 -11.11 -6.95 16.63
C GLU A 179 -11.87 -6.08 15.63
N ASP A 180 -12.01 -4.79 15.91
CA ASP A 180 -12.52 -3.83 14.95
C ASP A 180 -11.44 -3.49 13.92
N ALA A 181 -11.86 -3.24 12.69
CA ALA A 181 -10.94 -3.04 11.58
C ALA A 181 -11.37 -1.86 10.73
N SER A 182 -10.39 -1.07 10.30
CA SER A 182 -10.55 -0.05 9.27
C SER A 182 -9.59 -0.32 8.12
N GLY A 183 -9.96 0.11 6.92
CA GLY A 183 -9.13 -0.16 5.75
C GLY A 183 -9.68 0.28 4.41
N VAL A 184 -8.94 -0.11 3.38
CA VAL A 184 -9.21 0.13 1.96
C VAL A 184 -9.18 -1.20 1.22
N HIS A 185 -10.24 -1.48 0.46
CA HIS A 185 -10.36 -2.68 -0.37
C HIS A 185 -10.70 -2.32 -1.80
N GLY A 186 -9.94 -2.83 -2.78
CA GLY A 186 -10.24 -2.72 -4.20
C GLY A 186 -10.39 -4.10 -4.84
N ASN A 187 -11.38 -4.28 -5.73
CA ASN A 187 -11.64 -5.55 -6.43
C ASN A 187 -11.65 -5.41 -7.97
N GLY A 188 -11.09 -4.31 -8.48
CA GLY A 188 -11.10 -3.95 -9.91
C GLY A 188 -12.36 -3.24 -10.39
N ASN A 189 -13.50 -3.36 -9.68
CA ASN A 189 -14.75 -2.66 -10.01
C ASN A 189 -15.09 -1.54 -9.02
N THR A 190 -14.78 -1.75 -7.75
CA THR A 190 -15.09 -0.84 -6.65
C THR A 190 -13.87 -0.63 -5.77
N LEU A 191 -13.74 0.59 -5.24
CA LEU A 191 -12.88 0.90 -4.11
C LEU A 191 -13.78 1.13 -2.88
N THR A 192 -13.56 0.36 -1.83
CA THR A 192 -14.29 0.44 -0.57
C THR A 192 -13.37 0.99 0.51
N LEU A 193 -13.84 2.03 1.21
CA LEU A 193 -13.28 2.50 2.47
C LEU A 193 -14.22 2.04 3.58
N TRP A 194 -13.69 1.41 4.63
CA TRP A 194 -14.50 1.04 5.78
C TRP A 194 -13.80 1.41 7.09
N SER A 195 -14.62 1.69 8.09
CA SER A 195 -14.23 1.99 9.46
C SER A 195 -15.33 1.41 10.35
N PRO A 196 -15.02 0.88 11.55
CA PRO A 196 -16.04 0.42 12.51
C PRO A 196 -16.99 1.57 12.91
N GLY A 197 -16.55 2.82 12.70
CA GLY A 197 -17.35 4.00 12.96
C GLY A 197 -17.36 4.39 14.44
N ASP A 198 -16.41 3.90 15.22
CA ASP A 198 -16.17 4.40 16.57
C ASP A 198 -15.63 5.84 16.52
N GLU A 199 -15.80 6.57 17.62
CA GLU A 199 -15.24 7.91 17.73
C GLU A 199 -13.73 7.83 17.53
N VAL A 200 -13.24 8.57 16.53
CA VAL A 200 -11.81 8.86 16.45
C VAL A 200 -11.49 9.72 17.66
N GLU A 201 -10.71 9.19 18.62
CA GLU A 201 -10.41 9.82 19.92
C GLU A 201 -9.97 11.30 19.76
N GLN A 202 -9.27 11.58 18.66
CA GLN A 202 -8.79 12.88 18.23
C GLN A 202 -9.87 13.86 17.72
N LEU A 203 -10.90 13.36 17.04
CA LEU A 203 -11.92 14.19 16.39
C LEU A 203 -13.27 14.20 17.13
N GLY A 204 -13.50 13.23 18.04
CA GLY A 204 -14.79 13.04 18.72
C GLY A 204 -15.93 12.72 17.77
N VAL A 205 -15.64 12.21 16.57
CA VAL A 205 -16.63 11.85 15.55
C VAL A 205 -16.28 10.54 14.86
N ALA A 206 -17.31 9.82 14.43
CA ALA A 206 -17.18 8.68 13.53
C ALA A 206 -16.89 9.16 12.10
N ALA A 207 -15.68 8.90 11.59
CA ALA A 207 -15.25 9.26 10.24
C ALA A 207 -14.80 8.02 9.44
N HIS A 208 -15.10 8.02 8.14
CA HIS A 208 -14.61 7.02 7.19
C HIS A 208 -13.34 7.49 6.46
N LEU A 209 -13.19 8.80 6.27
CA LEU A 209 -12.01 9.44 5.68
C LEU A 209 -11.77 10.77 6.39
N VAL A 210 -10.51 11.01 6.76
CA VAL A 210 -10.06 12.28 7.33
C VAL A 210 -9.07 12.91 6.35
N ILE A 211 -9.24 14.20 6.07
CA ILE A 211 -8.37 14.98 5.19
C ILE A 211 -7.56 15.92 6.08
N LEU A 212 -6.25 15.73 6.04
CA LEU A 212 -5.28 16.49 6.82
C LEU A 212 -4.51 17.43 5.88
N ASP A 213 -4.23 18.63 6.34
CA ASP A 213 -3.33 19.60 5.73
C ASP A 213 -2.21 19.92 6.73
N GLU A 214 -1.08 19.22 6.56
CA GLU A 214 0.09 19.28 7.45
C GLU A 214 0.73 20.68 7.48
N ASP A 215 0.63 21.42 6.37
CA ASP A 215 1.31 22.71 6.21
C ASP A 215 0.43 23.90 6.63
N ALA A 216 -0.90 23.77 6.57
CA ALA A 216 -1.81 24.92 6.69
C ALA A 216 -1.94 25.54 8.09
N MET A 217 -1.41 24.91 9.14
CA MET A 217 -1.72 25.32 10.53
C MET A 217 -0.52 25.83 11.32
N GLY A 218 0.65 25.90 10.68
CA GLY A 218 1.87 26.45 11.23
C GLY A 218 2.51 25.56 12.30
N LEU A 219 3.84 25.54 12.24
CA LEU A 219 4.81 24.96 13.19
C LEU A 219 5.27 23.53 12.87
N ASN A 220 6.60 23.39 12.92
CA ASN A 220 7.52 22.26 13.20
C ASN A 220 6.95 20.94 13.79
N ASP A 221 5.80 20.48 13.34
CA ASP A 221 5.26 19.18 13.67
C ASP A 221 5.77 18.17 12.65
N ALA A 222 6.44 17.13 13.14
CA ALA A 222 6.92 16.03 12.30
C ALA A 222 5.90 14.87 12.23
N ASN A 223 4.75 15.00 12.90
CA ASN A 223 3.69 14.02 12.91
C ASN A 223 2.54 14.44 11.99
N PRO A 224 2.45 13.88 10.77
CA PRO A 224 1.41 14.24 9.80
C PRO A 224 0.00 13.77 10.20
N TYR A 225 -0.16 13.12 11.36
CA TYR A 225 -1.40 12.45 11.76
C TYR A 225 -2.15 13.12 12.93
N ASN A 226 -1.64 14.22 13.50
CA ASN A 226 -2.27 14.83 14.67
C ASN A 226 -3.22 16.01 14.33
N ASP A 227 -4.06 16.30 15.32
CA ASP A 227 -5.42 16.82 15.19
C ASP A 227 -5.48 18.26 14.70
N GLY A 228 -4.35 18.97 14.77
CA GLY A 228 -4.21 20.34 14.29
C GLY A 228 -4.29 20.46 12.77
N ALA A 229 -4.05 19.39 12.02
CA ALA A 229 -4.04 19.42 10.55
C ALA A 229 -5.41 19.12 9.92
N THR A 230 -6.44 18.74 10.68
CA THR A 230 -7.72 18.31 10.07
C THR A 230 -8.47 19.47 9.44
N VAL A 231 -8.69 19.40 8.13
CA VAL A 231 -9.42 20.43 7.36
C VAL A 231 -10.79 19.96 6.89
N ALA A 232 -10.98 18.64 6.73
CA ALA A 232 -12.25 18.03 6.35
C ALA A 232 -12.33 16.55 6.74
N TYR A 233 -13.55 16.01 6.82
CA TYR A 233 -13.77 14.57 6.96
C TYR A 233 -15.04 14.13 6.25
N LEU A 234 -15.13 12.84 5.92
CA LEU A 234 -16.30 12.20 5.33
C LEU A 234 -16.84 11.13 6.28
N ASN A 235 -18.16 11.15 6.49
CA ASN A 235 -18.88 10.08 7.18
C ASN A 235 -20.23 9.79 6.51
N THR A 236 -21.07 8.99 7.15
CA THR A 236 -22.40 8.62 6.64
C THR A 236 -23.36 9.80 6.49
N ALA A 237 -23.13 10.90 7.20
CA ALA A 237 -23.91 12.13 7.09
C ALA A 237 -23.44 13.04 5.94
N GLY A 238 -22.25 12.78 5.38
CA GLY A 238 -21.69 13.53 4.26
C GLY A 238 -20.30 14.07 4.53
N MET A 239 -19.92 15.08 3.75
CA MET A 239 -18.62 15.75 3.86
C MET A 239 -18.72 16.96 4.79
N TRP A 240 -17.80 17.04 5.73
CA TRP A 240 -17.68 18.10 6.71
C TRP A 240 -16.38 18.87 6.46
N THR A 241 -16.42 20.19 6.60
CA THR A 241 -15.27 21.08 6.39
C THR A 241 -15.15 22.03 7.57
N VAL A 242 -13.92 22.39 7.92
CA VAL A 242 -13.66 23.35 9.01
C VAL A 242 -14.30 24.71 8.70
N SER A 243 -15.02 25.28 9.66
CA SER A 243 -15.79 26.53 9.46
C SER A 243 -15.80 27.44 10.70
N ASP A 244 -14.93 27.15 11.69
CA ASP A 244 -14.79 27.97 12.90
C ASP A 244 -14.32 29.40 12.56
N ARG A 245 -14.86 30.38 13.27
CA ARG A 245 -14.49 31.79 13.13
C ARG A 245 -13.00 32.02 13.41
N ASN A 246 -12.40 31.28 14.34
CA ASN A 246 -10.98 31.41 14.66
C ASN A 246 -10.04 30.88 13.56
N LYS A 247 -10.57 30.16 12.56
CA LYS A 247 -9.85 29.67 11.37
C LYS A 247 -10.18 30.46 10.10
N LYS A 248 -10.76 31.65 10.24
CA LYS A 248 -11.16 32.51 9.13
C LYS A 248 -10.60 33.91 9.33
N GLU A 249 -10.14 34.50 8.24
CA GLU A 249 -9.70 35.89 8.16
C GLU A 249 -10.44 36.60 7.01
N GLU A 250 -10.30 37.93 6.95
CA GLU A 250 -10.93 38.76 5.91
C GLU A 250 -12.44 38.52 5.74
N ILE A 251 -13.14 38.29 6.87
CA ILE A 251 -14.56 37.93 6.85
C ILE A 251 -15.41 39.10 6.36
N GLN A 252 -15.93 38.95 5.14
CA GLN A 252 -16.90 39.86 4.52
C GLN A 252 -18.23 39.15 4.36
N LYS A 253 -19.32 39.84 4.65
CA LYS A 253 -20.65 39.29 4.45
C LYS A 253 -21.04 39.47 2.97
N ILE A 254 -21.83 38.54 2.46
CA ILE A 254 -22.39 38.61 1.10
C ILE A 254 -23.61 39.52 1.20
N ASP A 255 -23.40 40.81 0.96
CA ASP A 255 -24.34 41.84 1.42
C ASP A 255 -25.42 42.17 0.38
N GLU A 256 -25.06 42.13 -0.91
CA GLU A 256 -25.94 42.64 -1.97
C GLU A 256 -25.74 41.90 -3.30
N GLY A 257 -26.85 41.58 -3.96
CA GLY A 257 -26.89 41.07 -5.33
C GLY A 257 -26.84 39.54 -5.43
N ALA A 258 -26.97 38.81 -4.32
CA ALA A 258 -27.02 37.35 -4.34
C ALA A 258 -28.20 36.85 -5.20
N LEU A 259 -29.37 37.47 -5.08
CA LEU A 259 -30.53 37.13 -5.92
C LEU A 259 -30.24 37.38 -7.39
N GLN A 260 -29.60 38.49 -7.74
CA GLN A 260 -29.29 38.80 -9.13
C GLN A 260 -28.25 37.85 -9.73
N LYS A 261 -27.24 37.44 -8.94
CA LYS A 261 -26.27 36.41 -9.32
C LYS A 261 -26.97 35.09 -9.65
N ILE A 262 -27.82 34.61 -8.74
CA ILE A 262 -28.55 33.35 -8.92
C ILE A 262 -29.54 33.42 -10.09
N LYS A 263 -30.22 34.55 -10.30
CA LYS A 263 -31.13 34.75 -11.44
C LYS A 263 -30.43 34.68 -12.80
N ASN A 264 -29.13 34.97 -12.86
CA ASN A 264 -28.34 34.90 -14.08
C ASN A 264 -27.71 33.52 -14.31
N LEU A 265 -27.82 32.59 -13.35
CA LEU A 265 -27.33 31.22 -13.49
C LEU A 265 -28.38 30.31 -14.10
N ASN A 266 -27.94 29.43 -15.00
CA ASN A 266 -28.78 28.42 -15.62
C ASN A 266 -28.41 27.01 -15.13
N ALA A 267 -29.43 26.19 -14.89
CA ALA A 267 -29.26 24.76 -14.63
C ALA A 267 -29.44 23.97 -15.93
N TYR A 268 -28.52 23.06 -16.20
CA TYR A 268 -28.48 22.27 -17.43
C TYR A 268 -28.70 20.80 -17.15
N ARG A 269 -29.36 20.10 -18.09
CA ARG A 269 -29.37 18.63 -18.17
C ARG A 269 -28.42 18.20 -19.26
N TYR A 270 -27.42 17.39 -18.93
CA TYR A 270 -26.41 16.95 -19.88
C TYR A 270 -25.99 15.50 -19.64
N GLN A 271 -25.24 14.97 -20.60
CA GLN A 271 -24.52 13.70 -20.50
C GLN A 271 -23.05 13.99 -20.80
N TYR A 272 -22.15 13.30 -20.11
CA TYR A 272 -20.72 13.42 -20.41
C TYR A 272 -20.42 12.79 -21.77
N LYS A 273 -19.56 13.44 -22.56
CA LYS A 273 -19.06 12.85 -23.81
C LYS A 273 -18.34 11.54 -23.51
N GLN A 274 -18.59 10.51 -24.31
CA GLN A 274 -17.89 9.23 -24.23
C GLN A 274 -16.78 9.16 -25.27
N ASN A 275 -15.67 8.52 -24.90
CA ASN A 275 -14.66 8.11 -25.86
C ASN A 275 -15.08 6.78 -26.54
N ALA A 276 -14.33 6.36 -27.57
CA ALA A 276 -14.64 5.15 -28.34
C ALA A 276 -14.74 3.89 -27.47
N ARG A 277 -13.84 3.74 -26.48
CA ARG A 277 -13.81 2.58 -25.58
C ARG A 277 -15.03 2.53 -24.66
N GLU A 278 -15.51 3.68 -24.18
CA GLU A 278 -16.73 3.74 -23.37
C GLU A 278 -17.99 3.48 -24.22
N LEU A 279 -17.99 3.87 -25.49
CA LEU A 279 -19.09 3.56 -26.43
C LEU A 279 -19.17 2.05 -26.72
N GLU A 280 -18.03 1.37 -26.83
CA GLU A 280 -17.96 -0.09 -27.02
C GLU A 280 -18.60 -0.87 -25.87
N LYS A 281 -18.51 -0.35 -24.63
CA LYS A 281 -19.13 -0.97 -23.45
C LYS A 281 -20.67 -0.92 -23.47
N LYS A 282 -21.28 -0.13 -24.36
CA LYS A 282 -22.74 0.04 -24.51
C LYS A 282 -23.49 0.30 -23.20
N GLN A 283 -22.82 0.92 -22.22
CA GLN A 283 -23.45 1.24 -20.94
C GLN A 283 -24.40 2.44 -21.10
N PRO A 284 -25.58 2.40 -20.45
CA PRO A 284 -26.53 3.50 -20.51
C PRO A 284 -25.92 4.75 -19.87
N GLN A 285 -26.03 5.89 -20.57
CA GLN A 285 -25.58 7.17 -20.02
C GLN A 285 -26.64 7.77 -19.09
N SER A 286 -26.27 7.97 -17.83
CA SER A 286 -27.06 8.73 -16.88
C SER A 286 -27.10 10.21 -17.29
N LYS A 287 -28.29 10.78 -17.41
CA LYS A 287 -28.46 12.24 -17.51
C LYS A 287 -28.18 12.86 -16.15
N VAL A 288 -27.33 13.87 -16.13
CA VAL A 288 -26.97 14.60 -14.92
C VAL A 288 -27.54 16.01 -15.01
N ILE A 289 -27.92 16.59 -13.86
CA ILE A 289 -28.27 18.01 -13.73
C ILE A 289 -27.08 18.73 -13.10
N GLY A 290 -26.68 19.87 -13.63
CA GLY A 290 -25.60 20.66 -13.06
C GLY A 290 -25.54 22.07 -13.63
N LEU A 291 -24.48 22.79 -13.27
CA LEU A 291 -24.16 24.13 -13.74
C LEU A 291 -23.06 24.08 -14.80
N MET A 292 -23.00 25.10 -15.66
CA MET A 292 -21.88 25.29 -16.58
C MET A 292 -20.78 26.09 -15.89
N ALA A 293 -19.58 25.52 -15.78
CA ALA A 293 -18.49 26.14 -15.02
C ALA A 293 -18.07 27.51 -15.57
N GLN A 294 -18.12 27.70 -16.89
CA GLN A 294 -17.79 28.96 -17.55
C GLN A 294 -18.81 30.06 -17.25
N GLU A 295 -20.10 29.71 -17.11
CA GLU A 295 -21.11 30.67 -16.66
C GLU A 295 -20.92 31.01 -15.19
N LEU A 296 -20.65 29.97 -14.38
CA LEU A 296 -20.44 30.14 -12.95
C LEU A 296 -19.21 31.01 -12.66
N GLU A 297 -18.12 30.87 -13.41
CA GLU A 297 -16.92 31.70 -13.26
C GLU A 297 -17.24 33.20 -13.39
N ASN A 298 -18.10 33.58 -14.34
CA ASN A 298 -18.46 34.98 -14.55
C ASN A 298 -19.36 35.55 -13.44
N ILE A 299 -19.96 34.71 -12.60
CA ILE A 299 -20.98 35.11 -11.61
C ILE A 299 -20.49 34.91 -10.17
N ILE A 300 -19.88 33.75 -9.89
CA ILE A 300 -19.30 33.32 -8.61
C ILE A 300 -17.92 32.69 -8.92
N PRO A 301 -16.90 33.50 -9.26
CA PRO A 301 -15.57 33.00 -9.65
C PRO A 301 -14.93 32.13 -8.57
N GLU A 302 -15.22 32.38 -7.29
CA GLU A 302 -14.67 31.65 -6.14
C GLU A 302 -15.11 30.19 -6.11
N ALA A 303 -16.24 29.88 -6.75
CA ALA A 303 -16.79 28.52 -6.85
C ALA A 303 -16.19 27.72 -8.03
N VAL A 304 -15.28 28.30 -8.82
CA VAL A 304 -14.69 27.66 -10.00
C VAL A 304 -13.17 27.59 -9.88
N ASN A 305 -12.61 26.42 -10.16
CA ASN A 305 -11.17 26.23 -10.27
C ASN A 305 -10.83 25.78 -11.70
N LYS A 306 -9.63 26.13 -12.18
CA LYS A 306 -9.12 25.71 -13.48
C LYS A 306 -7.82 24.93 -13.32
N THR A 307 -7.73 23.79 -13.99
CA THR A 307 -6.44 23.08 -14.10
C THR A 307 -5.48 23.84 -15.01
N VAL A 308 -4.20 23.49 -14.92
CA VAL A 308 -3.15 24.00 -15.81
C VAL A 308 -3.48 23.73 -17.29
N ASP A 309 -4.13 22.60 -17.57
CA ASP A 309 -4.55 22.21 -18.92
C ASP A 309 -5.85 22.90 -19.39
N GLY A 310 -6.44 23.76 -18.55
CA GLY A 310 -7.61 24.58 -18.89
C GLY A 310 -8.97 23.91 -18.66
N GLU A 311 -9.03 22.80 -17.92
CA GLU A 311 -10.30 22.18 -17.52
C GLU A 311 -10.90 22.89 -16.31
N TYR A 312 -12.23 22.97 -16.25
CA TYR A 312 -12.95 23.72 -15.23
C TYR A 312 -13.61 22.78 -14.23
N PHE A 313 -13.45 23.07 -12.94
CA PHE A 313 -14.00 22.33 -11.81
C PHE A 313 -14.93 23.27 -11.03
N VAL A 314 -16.07 22.74 -10.57
CA VAL A 314 -17.06 23.51 -9.81
C VAL A 314 -17.14 23.00 -8.37
N ASN A 315 -17.00 23.91 -7.42
CA ASN A 315 -17.29 23.66 -6.02
C ASN A 315 -18.73 24.08 -5.69
N TYR A 316 -19.67 23.12 -5.82
CA TYR A 316 -21.08 23.36 -5.53
C TYR A 316 -21.36 23.81 -4.09
N ASN A 317 -20.48 23.49 -3.12
CA ASN A 317 -20.67 23.91 -1.73
C ASN A 317 -20.58 25.43 -1.57
N GLN A 318 -19.81 26.12 -2.42
CA GLN A 318 -19.72 27.58 -2.39
C GLN A 318 -20.95 28.27 -2.99
N VAL A 319 -21.74 27.57 -3.80
CA VAL A 319 -23.00 28.11 -4.35
C VAL A 319 -24.08 28.17 -3.26
N THR A 320 -24.07 27.25 -2.30
CA THR A 320 -25.08 27.16 -1.24
C THR A 320 -25.20 28.42 -0.37
N PRO A 321 -24.12 29.01 0.18
CA PRO A 321 -24.21 30.28 0.91
C PRO A 321 -24.80 31.43 0.08
N VAL A 322 -24.50 31.50 -1.22
CA VAL A 322 -25.06 32.52 -2.12
C VAL A 322 -26.56 32.30 -2.30
N LEU A 323 -27.02 31.05 -2.41
CA LEU A 323 -28.45 30.72 -2.45
C LEU A 323 -29.18 31.13 -1.16
N VAL A 324 -28.53 30.98 0.01
CA VAL A 324 -29.10 31.41 1.30
C VAL A 324 -29.36 32.91 1.31
N GLU A 325 -28.38 33.73 0.90
CA GLU A 325 -28.57 35.18 0.83
C GLU A 325 -29.55 35.59 -0.28
N ALA A 326 -29.57 34.89 -1.42
CA ALA A 326 -30.54 35.12 -2.49
C ALA A 326 -31.99 34.91 -2.01
N ILE A 327 -32.25 33.88 -1.19
CA ILE A 327 -33.57 33.62 -0.62
C ILE A 327 -33.94 34.72 0.39
N LYS A 328 -33.00 35.19 1.23
CA LYS A 328 -33.25 36.30 2.15
C LYS A 328 -33.55 37.60 1.40
N GLU A 329 -32.80 37.90 0.35
CA GLU A 329 -33.06 39.04 -0.53
C GLU A 329 -34.45 38.93 -1.18
N GLN A 330 -34.80 37.74 -1.70
CA GLN A 330 -36.12 37.49 -2.26
C GLN A 330 -37.24 37.69 -1.22
N GLN A 331 -37.04 37.23 0.01
CA GLN A 331 -37.99 37.41 1.11
C GLN A 331 -38.18 38.89 1.45
N ASN A 332 -37.10 39.68 1.49
CA ASN A 332 -37.19 41.13 1.70
C ASN A 332 -38.00 41.83 0.59
N VAL A 333 -37.84 41.40 -0.67
CA VAL A 333 -38.65 41.92 -1.79
C VAL A 333 -40.13 41.57 -1.62
N ILE A 334 -40.44 40.35 -1.18
CA ILE A 334 -41.82 39.91 -0.91
C ILE A 334 -42.45 40.75 0.21
N GLU A 335 -41.78 40.90 1.34
CA GLU A 335 -42.29 41.68 2.48
C GLU A 335 -42.53 43.15 2.13
N LYS A 336 -41.63 43.72 1.32
CA LYS A 336 -41.82 45.07 0.79
C LYS A 336 -43.07 45.15 -0.10
N MET A 337 -43.23 44.22 -1.04
CA MET A 337 -44.41 44.17 -1.91
C MET A 337 -45.71 43.99 -1.12
N GLU A 338 -45.72 43.16 -0.08
CA GLU A 338 -46.89 42.97 0.78
C GLU A 338 -47.24 44.22 1.58
N ASN A 339 -46.24 44.94 2.09
CA ASN A 339 -46.45 46.20 2.80
C ASN A 339 -46.99 47.28 1.85
N ASP A 340 -46.41 47.41 0.66
CA ASP A 340 -46.90 48.33 -0.37
C ASP A 340 -48.34 47.98 -0.75
N GLN A 341 -48.68 46.69 -0.89
CA GLN A 341 -50.04 46.24 -1.16
C GLN A 341 -51.02 46.58 -0.03
N LYS A 342 -50.61 46.44 1.25
CA LYS A 342 -51.42 46.84 2.41
C LYS A 342 -51.69 48.34 2.42
N ILE A 343 -50.67 49.16 2.17
CA ILE A 343 -50.80 50.62 2.08
C ILE A 343 -51.79 50.99 0.97
N VAL A 344 -51.58 50.47 -0.23
CA VAL A 344 -52.47 50.74 -1.39
C VAL A 344 -53.91 50.27 -1.12
N THR A 345 -54.10 49.14 -0.43
CA THR A 345 -55.43 48.65 -0.09
C THR A 345 -56.12 49.55 0.94
N SER A 346 -55.38 50.04 1.93
CA SER A 346 -55.88 51.00 2.93
C SER A 346 -56.26 52.33 2.29
N GLU A 347 -55.43 52.87 1.41
CA GLU A 347 -55.72 54.11 0.67
C GLU A 347 -56.96 53.97 -0.22
N ASN A 348 -57.10 52.83 -0.92
CA ASN A 348 -58.29 52.56 -1.72
C ASN A 348 -59.57 52.44 -0.88
N ALA A 349 -59.49 51.90 0.35
CA ALA A 349 -60.61 51.87 1.26
C ALA A 349 -61.04 53.28 1.69
N ASP A 350 -60.09 54.14 2.08
CA ASP A 350 -60.38 55.54 2.44
C ASP A 350 -61.00 56.32 1.28
N LEU A 351 -60.45 56.15 0.07
CA LEU A 351 -60.98 56.81 -1.14
C LEU A 351 -62.42 56.37 -1.45
N ARG A 352 -62.73 55.07 -1.29
CA ARG A 352 -64.11 54.57 -1.46
C ARG A 352 -65.07 55.17 -0.45
N ASP A 353 -64.68 55.29 0.81
CA ASP A 353 -65.49 55.92 1.85
C ASP A 353 -65.74 57.41 1.55
N ARG A 354 -64.71 58.13 1.08
CA ARG A 354 -64.84 59.54 0.67
C ARG A 354 -65.75 59.70 -0.55
N LEU A 355 -65.64 58.81 -1.54
CA LEU A 355 -66.51 58.79 -2.71
C LEU A 355 -67.97 58.56 -2.29
N GLN A 356 -68.23 57.59 -1.42
CA GLN A 356 -69.59 57.32 -0.94
C GLN A 356 -70.20 58.53 -0.21
N LYS A 357 -69.43 59.22 0.63
CA LYS A 357 -69.88 60.45 1.30
C LYS A 357 -70.20 61.57 0.31
N LEU A 358 -69.38 61.74 -0.73
CA LEU A 358 -69.63 62.73 -1.79
C LEU A 358 -70.88 62.37 -2.61
N GLU A 359 -71.07 61.11 -2.96
CA GLU A 359 -72.26 60.63 -3.66
C GLU A 359 -73.54 60.89 -2.85
N GLN A 360 -73.51 60.63 -1.54
CA GLN A 360 -74.62 60.94 -0.64
C GLN A 360 -74.93 62.44 -0.58
N LEU A 361 -73.90 63.29 -0.48
CA LEU A 361 -74.04 64.75 -0.49
C LEU A 361 -74.67 65.25 -1.80
N VAL A 362 -74.19 64.74 -2.94
CA VAL A 362 -74.73 65.11 -4.26
C VAL A 362 -76.19 64.69 -4.37
N GLN A 363 -76.56 63.51 -3.87
CA GLN A 363 -77.94 63.05 -3.90
C GLN A 363 -78.84 63.90 -3.00
N ALA A 364 -78.39 64.25 -1.80
CA ALA A 364 -79.12 65.13 -0.88
C ALA A 364 -79.36 66.53 -1.47
N MET A 365 -78.37 67.10 -2.16
CA MET A 365 -78.54 68.38 -2.87
C MET A 365 -79.55 68.29 -4.02
N ARG A 366 -79.61 67.16 -4.73
CA ARG A 366 -80.57 66.97 -5.83
C ARG A 366 -82.00 66.88 -5.33
N THR A 367 -82.26 66.33 -4.14
CA THR A 367 -83.60 66.22 -3.55
C THR A 367 -84.09 67.50 -2.86
N GLN A 368 -83.25 68.52 -2.71
CA GLN A 368 -83.61 69.84 -2.14
C GLN A 368 -84.11 70.86 -3.18
N LYS A 369 -84.10 70.51 -4.47
CA LYS A 369 -84.78 71.24 -5.53
C LYS A 369 -86.14 70.61 -5.79
#